data_AF-A0A1I2DBZ1-F1
#
_entry.id   AF-A0A1I2DBZ1-F1
#
_cell.length_a   1.000
_cell.length_b   1.000
_cell.length_c   1.000
_cell.angle_alpha   90.00
_cell.angle_beta   90.00
_cell.angle_gamma   90.00
#
_symmetry.space_group_name_H-M   'P 1'
#
loop_
_entity.id
_entity.type
_entity.pdbx_description
1 polymer ?
#
loop_
_entity_poly.entity_id
_entity_poly.type
_entity_poly.pdbx_seq_one_letter_code
_entity_poly.pdbx_strand_id
1 'polypeptide(L)' 'MSLINRIGKKYFFIGTTILLLITLVNYSENKTFDSIRMNSFFSGFIAGVLLALLVGGLFNYSKFKK' A
#
# COMPACT_ATOMS: atom_id res chain seq x y z
N MET A 1 6.23 -2.71 23.56
CA MET A 1 5.21 -2.27 22.57
C MET A 1 3.87 -2.85 23.00
N SER A 2 2.80 -2.04 23.12
CA SER A 2 1.50 -2.59 23.57
C SER A 2 0.97 -3.64 22.59
N LEU A 3 0.12 -4.56 23.07
CA LEU A 3 -0.55 -5.59 22.26
C LEU A 3 -1.30 -4.98 21.08
N ILE A 4 -1.95 -3.84 21.30
CA ILE A 4 -2.67 -3.04 20.29
C ILE A 4 -1.71 -2.57 19.19
N ASN A 5 -0.52 -2.05 19.55
CA ASN A 5 0.49 -1.64 18.57
C ASN A 5 1.05 -2.82 17.76
N ARG A 6 1.10 -4.02 18.33
CA ARG A 6 1.58 -5.23 17.63
C ARG A 6 0.54 -5.74 16.63
N ILE A 7 -0.72 -5.75 17.05
CA ILE A 7 -1.90 -6.10 16.23
C ILE A 7 -2.04 -5.10 15.07
N GLY A 8 -2.04 -3.79 15.37
CA GLY A 8 -2.15 -2.73 14.37
C GLY A 8 -1.05 -2.80 13.31
N LYS A 9 0.21 -3.04 13.70
CA LYS A 9 1.31 -3.23 12.75
C LYS A 9 1.11 -4.42 11.81
N LYS A 10 0.58 -5.54 12.32
CA LYS A 10 0.32 -6.74 11.51
C LYS A 10 -0.75 -6.47 10.45
N TYR A 11 -1.89 -5.91 10.85
CA TYR A 11 -2.97 -5.60 9.90
C TYR A 11 -2.59 -4.48 8.94
N PHE A 12 -1.83 -3.48 9.39
CA PHE A 12 -1.28 -2.46 8.53
C PHE A 12 -0.42 -3.08 7.42
N PHE A 13 0.55 -3.94 7.78
CA PHE A 13 1.42 -4.61 6.81
C PHE A 13 0.62 -5.46 5.81
N ILE A 14 -0.36 -6.24 6.29
CA ILE A 14 -1.25 -7.03 5.43
C ILE A 14 -2.02 -6.12 4.46
N GLY A 15 -2.62 -5.04 4.97
CA GLY A 15 -3.38 -4.08 4.15
C GLY A 15 -2.52 -3.42 3.08
N THR A 16 -1.32 -2.93 3.45
CA THR A 16 -0.38 -2.35 2.49
C THR A 16 0.05 -3.37 1.43
N THR A 17 0.29 -4.63 1.82
CA THR A 17 0.67 -5.71 0.89
C THR A 17 -0.45 -5.98 -0.12
N ILE A 18 -1.69 -6.07 0.34
CA ILE A 18 -2.86 -6.26 -0.53
C ILE A 18 -3.00 -5.10 -1.52
N LEU A 19 -2.91 -3.85 -1.04
CA LEU A 19 -2.97 -2.66 -1.90
C LEU A 19 -1.85 -2.65 -2.94
N LEU A 20 -0.66 -3.13 -2.57
CA LEU A 20 0.49 -3.21 -3.47
C LEU A 20 0.27 -4.28 -4.55
N LEU A 21 -0.28 -5.45 -4.20
CA LEU A 21 -0.67 -6.47 -5.18
C LEU A 21 -1.74 -5.97 -6.15
N ILE A 22 -2.77 -5.28 -5.64
CA ILE A 22 -3.81 -4.67 -6.48
C ILE A 22 -3.19 -3.65 -7.44
N THR A 23 -2.24 -2.85 -6.97
CA THR A 23 -1.52 -1.87 -7.81
C THR A 23 -0.71 -2.58 -8.88
N LEU A 24 0.04 -3.64 -8.55
CA LEU A 24 0.78 -4.43 -9.53
C LEU A 24 -0.12 -5.01 -10.62
N VAL A 25 -1.28 -5.55 -10.24
CA VAL A 25 -2.27 -6.08 -11.21
C VAL A 25 -2.79 -4.96 -12.12
N ASN A 26 -3.13 -3.81 -11.55
CA ASN A 26 -3.67 -2.67 -12.28
C ASN A 26 -2.70 -2.03 -13.27
N TYR A 27 -1.41 -1.99 -12.93
CA TYR A 27 -0.36 -1.39 -13.76
C TYR A 27 0.46 -2.43 -14.53
N SER A 28 0.19 -3.72 -14.37
CA SER A 28 0.80 -4.76 -15.18
C SER A 28 0.26 -4.68 -16.61
N GLU A 29 1.12 -4.84 -17.61
CA GLU A 29 0.72 -4.96 -19.02
C GLU A 29 0.24 -6.37 -19.39
N ASN A 30 0.20 -7.29 -18.42
CA ASN A 30 -0.23 -8.67 -18.67
C ASN A 30 -1.74 -8.74 -18.95
N LYS A 31 -2.09 -9.17 -20.16
CA LYS A 31 -3.47 -9.30 -20.65
C LYS A 31 -4.35 -10.25 -19.83
N THR A 32 -3.76 -11.20 -19.11
CA THR A 32 -4.52 -12.08 -18.20
C THR A 32 -5.26 -11.31 -17.11
N PHE A 33 -4.81 -10.11 -16.78
CA PHE A 33 -5.42 -9.28 -15.74
C PHE A 33 -6.45 -8.28 -16.27
N ASP A 34 -6.66 -8.16 -17.58
CA ASP A 34 -7.55 -7.15 -18.17
C ASP A 34 -8.97 -7.19 -17.58
N SER A 35 -9.48 -8.39 -17.24
CA SER A 35 -10.81 -8.59 -16.65
C SER A 35 -10.94 -8.13 -15.19
N ILE A 36 -9.83 -8.01 -14.47
CA ILE A 36 -9.79 -7.62 -13.05
C ILE A 36 -9.13 -6.26 -12.82
N ARG A 37 -8.65 -5.59 -13.88
CA ARG A 37 -8.12 -4.24 -13.79
C ARG A 37 -9.25 -3.27 -13.44
N MET A 38 -8.96 -2.44 -12.45
CA MET A 38 -9.76 -1.31 -12.05
C MET A 38 -9.61 -0.18 -13.08
N ASN A 39 -10.56 0.75 -13.06
CA ASN A 39 -10.45 1.95 -13.87
C ASN A 39 -9.23 2.82 -13.46
N SER A 40 -8.87 3.76 -14.32
CA SER A 40 -7.72 4.66 -14.11
C SER A 40 -7.83 5.51 -12.85
N PHE A 41 -9.05 5.86 -12.43
CA PHE A 41 -9.28 6.66 -11.22
C PHE A 41 -8.94 5.86 -9.95
N PHE A 42 -9.51 4.67 -9.77
CA PHE A 42 -9.30 3.87 -8.57
C PHE A 42 -7.88 3.31 -8.48
N SER A 43 -7.29 2.90 -9.62
CA SER A 43 -5.89 2.48 -9.67
C SER A 43 -4.96 3.62 -9.25
N GLY A 44 -5.19 4.84 -9.77
CA GLY A 44 -4.45 6.04 -9.36
C GLY A 44 -4.65 6.41 -7.89
N PHE A 45 -5.88 6.28 -7.37
CA PHE A 45 -6.17 6.51 -5.95
C PHE A 45 -5.38 5.55 -5.05
N ILE A 46 -5.39 4.24 -5.34
CA ILE A 46 -4.66 3.24 -4.55
C ILE A 46 -3.15 3.50 -4.58
N ALA A 47 -2.60 3.81 -5.75
CA ALA A 47 -1.20 4.19 -5.90
C ALA A 47 -0.86 5.45 -5.07
N GLY A 48 -1.73 6.46 -5.08
CA GLY A 48 -1.60 7.67 -4.27
C GLY A 48 -1.62 7.38 -2.76
N VAL A 49 -2.51 6.49 -2.30
CA VAL A 49 -2.54 6.03 -0.90
C VAL A 49 -1.23 5.33 -0.52
N LEU A 50 -0.69 4.45 -1.38
CA LEU A 50 0.59 3.79 -1.13
C LEU A 50 1.74 4.78 -1.03
N LEU A 51 1.77 5.81 -1.88
CA LEU A 51 2.76 6.89 -1.80
C LEU A 51 2.64 7.69 -0.51
N ALA A 52 1.41 8.04 -0.08
CA ALA A 52 1.19 8.74 1.19
C ALA A 52 1.67 7.89 2.39
N LEU A 53 1.40 6.58 2.37
CA LEU A 53 1.87 5.64 3.39
C LEU A 53 3.40 5.53 3.41
N LEU A 54 4.05 5.46 2.25
CA LEU A 54 5.50 5.46 2.12
C LEU A 54 6.11 6.71 2.75
N VAL A 55 5.60 7.89 2.36
CA VAL A 55 6.08 9.19 2.86
C VAL A 55 5.86 9.31 4.37
N GLY A 56 4.68 8.96 4.88
CA GLY A 56 4.40 8.94 6.31
C GLY A 56 5.30 7.97 7.09
N GLY A 57 5.63 6.82 6.48
CA GLY A 57 6.59 5.86 7.03
C GLY A 57 8.02 6.42 7.09
N LEU A 58 8.48 7.05 6.01
CA LEU A 58 9.79 7.69 5.93
C LEU A 58 9.96 8.82 6.96
N PHE A 59 8.96 9.70 7.10
CA PHE A 59 9.00 10.77 8.09
C PHE A 59 9.06 10.24 9.52
N ASN A 60 8.26 9.22 9.86
CA ASN A 60 8.31 8.60 11.17
C ASN A 60 9.65 7.90 11.41
N TYR A 61 10.16 7.15 10.44
CA TYR A 61 11.44 6.43 10.57
C TYR A 61 12.64 7.37 10.72
N SER A 62 12.66 8.47 9.97
CA SER A 62 13.69 9.52 10.08
C SER A 62 13.72 10.15 11.49
N LYS A 63 12.55 10.33 12.11
CA LYS A 63 12.42 10.89 13.46
C LYS A 63 12.98 9.97 14.57
N PHE A 64 13.02 8.65 14.35
CA PHE A 64 13.58 7.68 15.30
C PHE A 64 15.11 7.50 15.16
N LYS A 65 15.72 8.01 14.08
CA LYS A 65 17.17 7.90 13.82
C LYS A 65 17.97 9.14 14.25
N LYS A 66 17.31 10.22 14.67
CA LYS A 66 17.92 11.37 15.37
C LYS A 66 17.82 11.15 16.87
#